data_AF-A0A6N7LKA7-F1
#
_entry.id   AF-A0A6N7LKA7-F1
#
_cell.length_a   1.000
_cell.length_b   1.000
_cell.length_c   1.000
_cell.angle_alpha   90.00
_cell.angle_beta   90.00
_cell.angle_gamma   90.00
#
_symmetry.space_group_name_H-M   'P 1'
#
loop_
_entity.id
_entity.type
_entity.pdbx_description
1 polymer ?
#
loop_
_entity_poly.entity_id
_entity_poly.type
_entity_poly.pdbx_seq_one_letter_code
_entity_poly.pdbx_strand_id
1 'polypeptide(L)'
;MMQISNAVGLAALIATTITASAQVSTTEAADRDGIVTVKSRYSVSETVNRIRRSVEEKGITLFGVIDQAKLGNAAGNEVRPSRLVMFGNPALGTTFITANPLAGLDWPVRVLVYQAKDGSVYAAYTDFDWIAKRHRISSRGREFAMASQVVEAVTAIVKE
;
A
#
# COMPACT_ATOMS: atom_id res chain seq x y z
N MET A 1 27.03 -44.16 67.48
CA MET A 1 25.72 -44.59 66.98
C MET A 1 25.39 -43.73 65.76
N MET A 2 25.29 -44.36 64.59
CA MET A 2 24.73 -43.89 63.32
C MET A 2 25.32 -42.66 62.60
N GLN A 3 26.04 -42.97 61.51
CA GLN A 3 26.23 -42.14 60.32
C GLN A 3 24.89 -41.93 59.59
N ILE A 4 24.60 -40.72 59.10
CA ILE A 4 23.89 -40.49 57.84
C ILE A 4 24.43 -39.20 57.20
N SER A 5 25.11 -39.35 56.07
CA SER A 5 25.44 -38.31 55.09
C SER A 5 24.20 -37.94 54.27
N ASN A 6 24.09 -36.70 53.77
CA ASN A 6 23.59 -36.40 52.41
C ASN A 6 23.81 -34.93 51.99
N ALA A 7 24.84 -34.77 51.16
CA ALA A 7 24.93 -34.00 49.91
C ALA A 7 23.74 -33.14 49.38
N VAL A 8 24.14 -31.93 48.97
CA VAL A 8 23.80 -31.21 47.72
C VAL A 8 22.46 -30.48 47.59
N GLY A 9 22.55 -29.19 47.25
CA GLY A 9 21.46 -28.39 46.70
C GLY A 9 21.94 -27.01 46.24
N LEU A 10 22.77 -26.97 45.19
CA LEU A 10 23.19 -25.75 44.50
C LEU A 10 21.94 -25.04 43.93
N ALA A 11 21.55 -23.90 44.50
CA ALA A 11 20.46 -23.09 43.97
C ALA A 11 20.96 -22.33 42.72
N ALA A 12 20.74 -22.90 41.54
CA ALA A 12 20.92 -22.21 40.28
C ALA A 12 19.76 -21.22 40.06
N LEU A 13 20.06 -19.92 40.15
CA LEU A 13 19.15 -18.85 39.73
C LEU A 13 19.08 -18.86 38.19
N ILE A 14 18.03 -19.47 37.62
CA ILE A 14 17.75 -19.34 36.18
C ILE A 14 17.03 -18.01 35.99
N ALA A 15 17.78 -16.97 35.61
CA ALA A 15 17.22 -15.71 35.15
C ALA A 15 16.66 -15.89 33.74
N THR A 16 15.37 -16.20 33.64
CA THR A 16 14.64 -16.22 32.35
C THR A 16 14.42 -14.78 31.89
N THR A 17 15.30 -14.27 31.05
CA THR A 17 15.08 -13.01 30.33
C THR A 17 14.04 -13.24 29.25
N ILE A 18 12.83 -12.71 29.45
CA ILE A 18 11.81 -12.61 28.41
C ILE A 18 12.24 -11.50 27.47
N THR A 19 12.85 -11.85 26.33
CA THR A 19 13.12 -10.91 25.26
C THR A 19 11.79 -10.61 24.57
N ALA A 20 11.20 -9.46 24.89
CA ALA A 20 10.05 -8.94 24.16
C ALA A 20 10.52 -8.53 22.75
N SER A 21 10.18 -9.33 21.74
CA SER A 21 10.36 -8.98 20.34
C SER A 21 9.33 -7.91 19.96
N ALA A 22 9.77 -6.66 19.84
CA ALA A 22 8.98 -5.60 19.25
C ALA A 22 8.79 -5.89 17.75
N GLN A 23 7.60 -6.35 17.37
CA GLN A 23 7.21 -6.42 15.97
C GLN A 23 7.03 -4.99 15.45
N VAL A 24 7.99 -4.53 14.65
CA VAL A 24 7.87 -3.29 13.88
C VAL A 24 6.87 -3.55 12.77
N SER A 25 5.65 -3.06 12.93
CA SER A 25 4.68 -2.97 11.84
C SER A 25 5.18 -1.94 10.82
N THR A 26 5.78 -2.40 9.72
CA THR A 26 6.14 -1.57 8.58
C THR A 26 4.90 -1.23 7.77
N THR A 27 4.14 -0.26 8.25
CA THR A 27 3.35 0.60 7.38
C THR A 27 4.34 1.63 6.84
N GLU A 28 4.79 1.42 5.61
CA GLU A 28 5.71 2.31 4.91
C GLU A 28 5.02 3.68 4.80
N ALA A 29 5.50 4.65 5.60
CA ALA A 29 4.98 6.02 5.57
C ALA A 29 5.17 6.59 4.16
N ALA A 30 4.19 7.36 3.67
CA ALA A 30 4.35 8.08 2.41
C ALA A 30 5.64 8.91 2.43
N ASP A 31 6.42 8.87 1.35
CA ASP A 31 7.62 9.71 1.20
C ASP A 31 7.23 11.21 1.24
N ARG A 32 8.21 12.11 1.37
CA ARG A 32 8.01 13.58 1.38
C ARG A 32 7.20 14.10 0.19
N ASP A 33 7.17 13.33 -0.91
CA ASP A 33 6.45 13.66 -2.14
C ASP A 33 5.01 13.11 -2.17
N GLY A 34 4.55 12.49 -1.08
CA GLY A 34 3.19 11.98 -0.93
C GLY A 34 2.91 10.71 -1.73
N ILE A 35 3.93 9.86 -1.92
CA ILE A 35 3.81 8.59 -2.62
C ILE A 35 3.85 7.46 -1.59
N VAL A 36 2.82 6.62 -1.58
CA VAL A 36 2.81 5.35 -0.86
C VAL A 36 3.22 4.25 -1.82
N THR A 37 4.15 3.41 -1.40
CA THR A 37 4.65 2.27 -2.18
C THR A 37 4.38 0.98 -1.42
N VAL A 38 3.99 -0.07 -2.14
CA VAL A 38 3.71 -1.40 -1.62
C VAL A 38 4.45 -2.41 -2.48
N LYS A 39 5.43 -3.12 -1.90
CA LYS A 39 6.11 -4.21 -2.59
C LYS A 39 5.14 -5.36 -2.83
N SER A 40 5.08 -5.83 -4.07
CA SER A 40 4.24 -6.96 -4.49
C SER A 40 5.06 -8.24 -4.54
N ARG A 41 4.48 -9.32 -4.04
CA ARG A 41 5.03 -10.69 -4.18
C ARG A 41 4.78 -11.32 -5.55
N TYR A 42 4.11 -10.61 -6.45
CA TYR A 42 3.64 -11.12 -7.75
C TYR A 42 4.24 -10.34 -8.92
N SER A 43 4.15 -10.90 -10.13
CA SER A 43 4.51 -10.18 -11.37
C SER A 43 3.60 -8.96 -11.59
N VAL A 44 4.00 -8.02 -12.46
CA VAL A 44 3.15 -6.86 -12.81
C VAL A 44 1.78 -7.29 -13.34
N SER A 45 1.71 -8.29 -14.21
CA SER A 45 0.44 -8.80 -14.75
C SER A 45 -0.47 -9.38 -13.67
N GLU A 46 0.09 -10.21 -12.80
CA GLU A 46 -0.68 -10.84 -11.72
C GLU A 46 -1.12 -9.80 -10.68
N THR A 47 -0.25 -8.87 -10.32
CA THR A 47 -0.55 -7.75 -9.41
C THR A 47 -1.73 -6.92 -9.93
N VAL A 48 -1.71 -6.54 -11.23
CA VAL A 48 -2.82 -5.79 -11.85
C VAL A 48 -4.12 -6.58 -11.84
N ASN A 49 -4.10 -7.86 -12.21
CA ASN A 49 -5.30 -8.68 -12.23
C ASN A 49 -5.93 -8.82 -10.84
N ARG A 50 -5.10 -9.00 -9.80
CA ARG A 50 -5.55 -9.09 -8.41
C ARG A 50 -6.14 -7.77 -7.92
N ILE A 51 -5.51 -6.64 -8.23
CA ILE A 51 -6.03 -5.30 -7.90
C ILE A 51 -7.39 -5.08 -8.57
N ARG A 52 -7.52 -5.37 -9.88
CA ARG A 52 -8.79 -5.24 -10.62
C ARG A 52 -9.90 -6.06 -9.98
N ARG A 53 -9.60 -7.32 -9.64
CA ARG A 53 -10.55 -8.20 -8.96
C ARG A 53 -10.95 -7.65 -7.59
N SER A 54 -9.99 -7.15 -6.80
CA SER A 54 -10.28 -6.55 -5.50
C SER A 54 -11.15 -5.30 -5.61
N VAL A 55 -10.94 -4.47 -6.64
CA VAL A 55 -11.80 -3.32 -6.96
C VAL A 55 -13.24 -3.77 -7.25
N GLU A 56 -13.41 -4.77 -8.12
CA GLU A 56 -14.71 -5.31 -8.51
C GLU A 56 -15.45 -5.95 -7.32
N GLU A 57 -14.77 -6.78 -6.53
CA GLU A 57 -15.33 -7.46 -5.34
C GLU A 57 -15.79 -6.47 -4.25
N LYS A 58 -15.20 -5.27 -4.21
CA LYS A 58 -15.58 -4.19 -3.29
C LYS A 58 -16.68 -3.28 -3.85
N GLY A 59 -17.21 -3.57 -5.03
CA GLY A 59 -18.25 -2.75 -5.69
C GLY A 59 -17.73 -1.37 -6.11
N ILE A 60 -16.42 -1.21 -6.29
CA ILE A 60 -15.80 0.03 -6.74
C ILE A 60 -15.74 0.04 -8.27
N THR A 61 -15.96 1.20 -8.90
CA THR A 61 -15.90 1.32 -10.35
C THR A 61 -14.45 1.24 -10.84
N LEU A 62 -14.14 0.26 -11.69
CA LEU A 62 -12.92 0.22 -12.49
C LEU A 62 -13.10 1.13 -13.72
N PHE A 63 -12.35 2.23 -13.79
CA PHE A 63 -12.37 3.13 -14.94
C PHE A 63 -11.50 2.64 -16.09
N GLY A 64 -10.41 1.93 -15.78
CA GLY A 64 -9.59 1.30 -16.80
C GLY A 64 -8.18 0.97 -16.34
N VAL A 65 -7.40 0.44 -17.28
CA VAL A 65 -5.98 0.17 -17.10
C VAL A 65 -5.23 0.70 -18.32
N ILE A 66 -4.18 1.50 -18.08
CA ILE A 66 -3.27 1.96 -19.12
C ILE A 66 -2.02 1.10 -19.08
N ASP A 67 -1.74 0.38 -20.17
CA ASP A 67 -0.48 -0.35 -20.32
C ASP A 67 0.61 0.60 -20.86
N GLN A 68 1.32 1.25 -19.93
CA GLN A 68 2.34 2.23 -20.24
C GLN A 68 3.54 1.59 -20.93
N ALA A 69 3.90 0.36 -20.56
CA ALA A 69 4.96 -0.37 -21.22
C ALA A 69 4.63 -0.64 -22.69
N LYS A 70 3.43 -1.15 -22.98
CA LYS A 70 2.97 -1.37 -24.36
C LYS A 70 2.99 -0.08 -25.17
N LEU A 71 2.43 1.01 -24.64
CA LEU A 71 2.37 2.30 -25.34
C LEU A 71 3.77 2.89 -25.58
N GLY A 72 4.62 2.88 -24.55
CA GLY A 72 5.98 3.41 -24.64
C GLY A 72 6.86 2.62 -25.61
N ASN A 73 6.79 1.29 -25.56
CA ASN A 73 7.55 0.40 -26.44
C ASN A 73 7.08 0.51 -27.90
N ALA A 74 5.77 0.65 -28.14
CA ALA A 74 5.24 0.91 -29.48
C ALA A 74 5.71 2.26 -30.06
N ALA A 75 6.04 3.22 -29.20
CA ALA A 75 6.60 4.51 -29.59
C ALA A 75 8.14 4.53 -29.66
N GLY A 76 8.82 3.38 -29.52
CA GLY A 76 10.28 3.25 -29.61
C GLY A 76 11.05 3.57 -28.33
N ASN A 77 10.37 3.72 -27.19
CA ASN A 77 11.05 3.84 -25.89
C ASN A 77 11.35 2.45 -25.30
N GLU A 78 12.29 2.38 -24.35
CA GLU A 78 12.52 1.18 -23.54
C GLU A 78 11.82 1.31 -22.19
N VAL A 79 10.57 0.82 -22.12
CA VAL A 79 9.74 0.90 -20.91
C VAL A 79 9.61 -0.50 -20.29
N ARG A 80 10.14 -0.65 -19.07
CA ARG A 80 9.93 -1.84 -18.22
C ARG A 80 8.43 -2.05 -17.95
N PRO A 81 8.00 -3.27 -17.59
CA PRO A 81 6.60 -3.54 -17.24
C PRO A 81 6.01 -2.49 -16.30
N SER A 82 5.00 -1.76 -16.77
CA SER A 82 4.37 -0.64 -16.07
C SER A 82 2.93 -0.48 -16.52
N ARG A 83 2.00 -0.44 -15.57
CA ARG A 83 0.57 -0.33 -15.81
C ARG A 83 -0.09 0.58 -14.78
N LEU A 84 -0.93 1.50 -15.24
CA LEU A 84 -1.69 2.39 -14.36
C LEU A 84 -3.13 1.87 -14.25
N VAL A 85 -3.53 1.44 -13.06
CA VAL A 85 -4.90 1.01 -12.76
C VAL A 85 -5.67 2.22 -12.23
N MET A 86 -6.83 2.51 -12.81
CA MET A 86 -7.67 3.65 -12.45
C MET A 86 -9.04 3.18 -12.00
N PHE A 87 -9.42 3.56 -10.78
CA PHE A 87 -10.69 3.15 -10.18
C PHE A 87 -11.19 4.20 -9.18
N GLY A 88 -12.45 4.09 -8.76
CA GLY A 88 -12.95 4.95 -7.69
C GLY A 88 -14.45 4.81 -7.47
N ASN A 89 -14.93 5.46 -6.42
CA ASN A 89 -16.35 5.62 -6.19
C ASN A 89 -16.78 7.01 -6.66
N PRO A 90 -17.66 7.15 -7.68
CA PRO A 90 -18.11 8.45 -8.18
C PRO A 90 -18.76 9.34 -7.12
N ALA A 91 -19.57 8.77 -6.23
CA ALA A 91 -20.24 9.53 -5.17
C ALA A 91 -19.22 10.08 -4.15
N LEU A 92 -18.17 9.33 -3.84
CA LEU A 92 -17.10 9.79 -2.94
C LEU A 92 -16.19 10.80 -3.64
N GLY A 93 -15.65 10.45 -4.80
CA GLY A 93 -14.58 11.22 -5.42
C GLY A 93 -15.01 12.55 -6.01
N THR A 94 -16.27 12.68 -6.44
CA THR A 94 -16.81 13.97 -6.87
C THR A 94 -16.93 14.97 -5.70
N THR A 95 -16.93 14.53 -4.44
CA THR A 95 -16.88 15.44 -3.29
C THR A 95 -15.56 16.22 -3.20
N PHE A 96 -14.47 15.66 -3.72
CA PHE A 96 -13.18 16.37 -3.79
C PHE A 96 -13.25 17.49 -4.83
N ILE A 97 -13.90 17.21 -5.98
CA ILE A 97 -14.11 18.18 -7.07
C ILE A 97 -15.02 19.32 -6.61
N THR A 98 -16.07 19.03 -5.83
CA THR A 98 -16.96 20.09 -5.30
C THR A 98 -16.31 20.90 -4.18
N ALA A 99 -15.32 20.35 -3.46
CA ALA A 99 -14.51 21.10 -2.51
C ALA A 99 -13.48 22.00 -3.21
N ASN A 100 -12.82 21.49 -4.24
CA ASN A 100 -11.97 22.26 -5.14
C ASN A 100 -11.95 21.60 -6.54
N PRO A 101 -12.37 22.28 -7.61
CA PRO A 101 -12.41 21.70 -8.95
C PRO A 101 -11.06 21.13 -9.43
N LEU A 102 -9.94 21.70 -8.97
CA LEU A 102 -8.59 21.24 -9.33
C LEU A 102 -8.26 19.86 -8.76
N ALA A 103 -8.97 19.40 -7.73
CA ALA A 103 -8.83 18.04 -7.19
C ALA A 103 -9.22 16.96 -8.22
N GLY A 104 -9.92 17.34 -9.30
CA GLY A 104 -10.15 16.46 -10.46
C GLY A 104 -8.87 15.99 -11.17
N LEU A 105 -7.72 16.63 -10.94
CA LEU A 105 -6.42 16.14 -11.44
C LEU A 105 -5.97 14.84 -10.76
N ASP A 106 -6.44 14.61 -9.54
CA ASP A 106 -6.08 13.45 -8.71
C ASP A 106 -7.23 12.46 -8.53
N TRP A 107 -8.38 12.71 -9.16
CA TRP A 107 -9.50 11.77 -9.26
C TRP A 107 -9.68 11.29 -10.72
N PRO A 108 -9.86 9.98 -11.00
CA PRO A 108 -10.02 8.85 -10.07
C PRO A 108 -8.73 8.43 -9.35
N VAL A 109 -8.83 7.47 -8.42
CA VAL A 109 -7.66 6.85 -7.76
C VAL A 109 -6.79 6.22 -8.85
N ARG A 110 -5.47 6.43 -8.74
CA ARG A 110 -4.46 5.89 -9.65
C ARG A 110 -3.47 5.03 -8.86
N VAL A 111 -3.42 3.75 -9.19
CA VAL A 111 -2.40 2.82 -8.69
C VAL A 111 -1.47 2.44 -9.83
N LEU A 112 -0.22 2.85 -9.74
CA LEU A 112 0.85 2.48 -10.65
C LEU A 112 1.43 1.13 -10.21
N VAL A 113 1.34 0.12 -11.06
CA VAL A 113 2.01 -1.16 -10.87
C VAL A 113 3.20 -1.22 -11.82
N TYR A 114 4.42 -1.31 -11.28
CA TYR A 114 5.64 -1.22 -12.09
C TYR A 114 6.73 -2.17 -11.61
N GLN A 115 7.63 -2.51 -12.53
CA GLN A 115 8.86 -3.25 -12.24
C GLN A 115 10.05 -2.30 -12.10
N ALA A 116 10.72 -2.36 -10.96
CA ALA A 116 11.96 -1.64 -10.68
C ALA A 116 13.17 -2.27 -11.41
N LYS A 117 14.32 -1.59 -11.36
CA LYS A 117 15.53 -2.03 -12.08
C LYS A 117 16.08 -3.38 -11.59
N ASP A 118 15.90 -3.67 -10.31
CA ASP A 118 16.29 -4.92 -9.66
C ASP A 118 15.33 -6.09 -9.94
N GLY A 119 14.26 -5.84 -10.71
CA GLY A 119 13.22 -6.83 -11.02
C GLY A 119 12.08 -6.86 -10.00
N SER A 120 12.19 -6.16 -8.86
CA SER A 120 11.13 -6.05 -7.85
C SER A 120 9.89 -5.38 -8.43
N VAL A 121 8.71 -5.82 -7.99
CA VAL A 121 7.42 -5.27 -8.44
C VAL A 121 6.79 -4.48 -7.30
N TYR A 122 6.26 -3.30 -7.64
CA TYR A 122 5.63 -2.41 -6.69
C TYR A 122 4.26 -1.95 -7.20
N ALA A 123 3.33 -1.76 -6.28
CA ALA A 123 2.13 -0.96 -6.47
C ALA A 123 2.34 0.37 -5.72
N ALA A 124 2.19 1.50 -6.39
CA ALA A 124 2.37 2.82 -5.81
C ALA A 124 1.17 3.72 -6.11
N TYR A 125 0.82 4.61 -5.19
CA TYR A 125 -0.28 5.55 -5.33
C TYR A 125 -0.01 6.83 -4.52
N THR A 126 -0.71 7.90 -4.86
CA THR A 126 -0.60 9.17 -4.12
C THR A 126 -1.39 9.08 -2.82
N ASP A 127 -0.76 9.48 -1.71
CA ASP A 127 -1.37 9.61 -0.40
C ASP A 127 -2.53 10.64 -0.41
N PHE A 128 -3.66 10.31 0.22
CA PHE A 128 -4.84 11.18 0.19
C PHE A 128 -4.72 12.41 1.10
N ASP A 129 -3.92 12.35 2.18
CA ASP A 129 -3.62 13.55 2.97
C ASP A 129 -2.73 14.51 2.15
N TRP A 130 -1.82 13.97 1.35
CA TRP A 130 -1.05 14.75 0.38
C TRP A 130 -1.95 15.38 -0.70
N ILE A 131 -2.90 14.64 -1.26
CA ILE A 131 -3.88 15.19 -2.22
C ILE A 131 -4.67 16.33 -1.57
N ALA A 132 -5.19 16.15 -0.35
CA ALA A 132 -5.92 17.19 0.36
C ALA A 132 -5.08 18.46 0.55
N LYS A 133 -3.82 18.31 0.98
CA LYS A 133 -2.87 19.42 1.13
C LYS A 133 -2.55 20.10 -0.21
N ARG A 134 -2.27 19.32 -1.26
CA ARG A 134 -1.96 19.82 -2.61
C ARG A 134 -3.06 20.72 -3.15
N HIS A 135 -4.32 20.34 -2.92
CA HIS A 135 -5.49 21.09 -3.39
C HIS A 135 -6.04 22.08 -2.37
N ARG A 136 -5.35 22.28 -1.23
CA ARG A 136 -5.76 23.18 -0.14
C ARG A 136 -7.18 22.90 0.38
N ILE A 137 -7.56 21.63 0.43
CA ILE A 137 -8.86 21.21 0.96
C ILE A 137 -8.68 20.86 2.45
N SER A 138 -9.12 21.76 3.33
CA SER A 138 -9.15 21.52 4.78
C SER A 138 -10.47 20.94 5.30
N SER A 139 -11.49 20.87 4.43
CA SER A 139 -12.76 20.19 4.68
C SER A 139 -12.71 18.72 4.19
N ARG A 140 -13.81 17.97 4.31
CA ARG A 140 -13.93 16.60 3.75
C ARG A 140 -12.95 15.56 4.32
N GLY A 141 -12.45 15.75 5.54
CA GLY A 141 -11.48 14.85 6.15
C GLY A 141 -11.96 13.39 6.25
N ARG A 142 -13.26 13.16 6.46
CA ARG A 142 -13.83 11.81 6.47
C ARG A 142 -13.75 11.18 5.08
N GLU A 143 -14.06 11.93 4.04
CA GLU A 143 -14.04 11.49 2.65
C GLU A 143 -12.61 11.14 2.19
N PHE A 144 -11.61 11.95 2.57
CA PHE A 144 -10.19 11.62 2.33
C PHE A 144 -9.77 10.36 3.08
N ALA A 145 -10.12 10.23 4.36
CA ALA A 145 -9.80 9.03 5.14
C ALA A 145 -10.44 7.76 4.55
N MET A 146 -11.70 7.84 4.09
CA MET A 146 -12.35 6.73 3.39
C MET A 146 -11.63 6.38 2.08
N ALA A 147 -11.13 7.37 1.34
CA ALA A 147 -10.38 7.11 0.12
C ALA A 147 -9.02 6.44 0.38
N SER A 148 -8.30 6.84 1.43
CA SER A 148 -7.10 6.12 1.91
C SER A 148 -7.40 4.65 2.21
N GLN A 149 -8.44 4.39 3.02
CA GLN A 149 -8.83 3.03 3.38
C GLN A 149 -9.19 2.18 2.16
N VAL A 150 -9.85 2.77 1.16
CA VAL A 150 -10.19 2.08 -0.08
C VAL A 150 -8.95 1.65 -0.85
N VAL A 151 -8.00 2.56 -1.09
CA VAL A 151 -6.79 2.23 -1.87
C VAL A 151 -5.87 1.27 -1.11
N GLU A 152 -5.76 1.42 0.22
CA GLU A 152 -5.05 0.48 1.08
C GLU A 152 -5.67 -0.91 1.01
N ALA A 153 -6.99 -1.04 1.14
CA ALA A 153 -7.67 -2.33 1.10
C ALA A 153 -7.56 -3.02 -0.27
N VAL A 154 -7.56 -2.23 -1.36
CA VAL A 154 -7.38 -2.74 -2.73
C VAL A 154 -5.93 -3.19 -2.97
N THR A 155 -4.94 -2.55 -2.36
CA THR A 155 -3.52 -2.86 -2.57
C THR A 155 -2.95 -3.87 -1.57
N ALA A 156 -3.57 -4.04 -0.39
CA ALA A 156 -3.11 -4.98 0.64
C ALA A 156 -3.05 -6.44 0.15
N ILE A 157 -3.93 -6.81 -0.78
CA ILE A 157 -4.02 -8.16 -1.36
C ILE A 157 -2.80 -8.57 -2.21
N VAL A 158 -1.95 -7.63 -2.62
CA VAL A 158 -0.71 -7.92 -3.38
C VAL A 158 0.56 -7.80 -2.54
N LYS A 159 0.47 -7.19 -1.36
CA LYS A 159 1.62 -6.89 -0.50
C LYS A 159 2.39 -8.16 -0.15
N GLU A 160 3.72 -8.10 -0.18
CA GLU A 160 4.63 -9.15 0.32
C GLU A 160 4.48 -9.41 1.83
#